data_AF-A0A8J8ISB2-F1
#
_entry.id   AF-A0A8J8ISB2-F1
#
_cell.length_a   1.000
_cell.length_b   1.000
_cell.length_c   1.000
_cell.angle_alpha   90.00
_cell.angle_beta   90.00
_cell.angle_gamma   90.00
#
_symmetry.space_group_name_H-M   'P 1'
#
loop_
_entity.id
_entity.type
_entity.pdbx_description
1 polymer ?
#
loop_
_entity_poly.entity_id
_entity_poly.type
_entity_poly.pdbx_seq_one_letter_code
_entity_poly.pdbx_strand_id
1 'polypeptide(L)'
;MMGRKALAVVLILVVFGWAFLGIETAAHYGLLAGYDAGPNDLKITTKTVTVNGTKVFVLEWSLRRTPVQLIRKGRDAVFLMYPMHITGPMGGQSFLNDLDENVTLTVGSQRIPLSLLAFYMDYLPVSGYLSFKLVLRSTEYPLPKKATSGRIEIPLVPFNGSRCSEIPIVFAYFHDTGGKKLAPEEVQIRLKLHPGPDYPAFANRSVESILIVNSSELVHRAFWGDRGGWLRVEVFNVTLPCGFPKTS
;
A
#
# COMPACT_ATOMS: atom_id res chain seq x y z
N MET A 1 -7.26 -24.38 56.27
CA MET A 1 -7.34 -23.07 55.55
C MET A 1 -6.60 -23.03 54.20
N MET A 2 -5.51 -23.81 53.98
CA MET A 2 -4.78 -23.84 52.69
C MET A 2 -5.59 -24.40 51.49
N GLY A 3 -6.42 -25.44 51.68
CA GLY A 3 -7.20 -26.03 50.58
C GLY A 3 -8.24 -25.11 49.94
N ARG A 4 -8.91 -24.25 50.73
CA ARG A 4 -9.86 -23.25 50.20
C ARG A 4 -9.15 -22.13 49.41
N LYS A 5 -7.95 -21.72 49.84
CA LYS A 5 -7.15 -20.72 49.13
C LYS A 5 -6.60 -21.28 47.82
N ALA A 6 -6.11 -22.53 47.83
CA ALA A 6 -5.66 -23.21 46.61
C ALA A 6 -6.81 -23.42 45.61
N LEU A 7 -7.99 -23.86 46.07
CA LEU A 7 -9.18 -24.00 45.24
C LEU A 7 -9.62 -22.65 44.63
N ALA A 8 -9.61 -21.57 45.41
CA ALA A 8 -9.92 -20.23 44.92
C ALA A 8 -8.92 -19.78 43.84
N VAL A 9 -7.62 -20.03 44.03
CA VAL A 9 -6.59 -19.72 43.02
C VAL A 9 -6.82 -20.53 41.75
N VAL A 10 -7.10 -21.83 41.86
CA VAL A 10 -7.41 -22.69 40.70
C VAL A 10 -8.66 -22.20 39.97
N LEU A 11 -9.74 -21.87 40.69
CA LEU A 11 -10.96 -21.33 40.10
C LEU A 11 -10.71 -20.00 39.40
N ILE A 12 -9.95 -19.09 40.01
CA ILE A 12 -9.56 -17.82 39.39
C ILE A 12 -8.79 -18.10 38.10
N LEU A 13 -7.76 -18.96 38.14
CA LEU A 13 -6.97 -19.29 36.95
C LEU A 13 -7.81 -19.92 35.83
N VAL A 14 -8.74 -20.80 36.16
CA VAL A 14 -9.65 -21.41 35.18
C VAL A 14 -10.57 -20.36 34.57
N VAL A 15 -11.23 -19.53 35.39
CA VAL A 15 -12.15 -18.48 34.89
C VAL A 15 -11.40 -17.46 34.03
N PHE A 16 -10.23 -16.99 34.48
CA PHE A 16 -9.39 -16.07 33.69
C PHE A 16 -8.86 -16.73 32.42
N GLY A 17 -8.48 -18.00 32.46
CA GLY A 17 -8.04 -18.75 31.29
C GLY A 17 -9.12 -18.86 30.23
N TRP A 18 -10.34 -19.25 30.62
CA TRP A 18 -11.49 -19.33 29.71
C TRP A 18 -11.91 -17.96 29.17
N ALA A 19 -11.91 -16.92 30.02
CA ALA A 19 -12.22 -15.56 29.59
C ALA A 19 -11.20 -15.05 28.57
N PHE A 20 -9.91 -15.28 28.83
CA PHE A 20 -8.84 -14.89 27.91
C PHE A 20 -8.95 -15.61 26.56
N LEU A 21 -9.16 -16.93 26.58
CA LEU A 21 -9.40 -17.73 25.36
C LEU A 21 -10.63 -17.24 24.59
N GLY A 22 -11.71 -16.92 25.30
CA GLY A 22 -12.93 -16.38 24.69
C GLY A 22 -12.68 -15.03 24.00
N ILE A 23 -11.94 -14.13 24.63
CA ILE A 23 -11.58 -12.82 24.07
C ILE A 23 -10.62 -12.97 22.88
N GLU A 24 -9.59 -13.82 22.99
CA GLU A 24 -8.65 -14.10 21.89
C GLU A 24 -9.40 -14.68 20.68
N THR A 25 -10.30 -15.64 20.92
CA THR A 25 -11.14 -16.23 19.88
C THR A 25 -12.06 -15.20 19.24
N ALA A 26 -12.75 -14.38 20.04
CA ALA A 26 -13.61 -13.31 19.56
C ALA A 26 -12.84 -12.27 18.71
N ALA A 27 -11.62 -11.92 19.11
CA ALA A 27 -10.74 -11.04 18.35
C ALA A 27 -10.36 -11.68 16.99
N HIS A 28 -9.97 -12.96 16.97
CA HIS A 28 -9.62 -13.68 15.75
C HIS A 28 -10.77 -13.79 14.75
N TYR A 29 -12.00 -14.02 15.23
CA TYR A 29 -13.19 -14.06 14.37
C TYR A 29 -13.74 -12.68 14.00
N GLY A 30 -13.10 -11.59 14.43
CA GLY A 30 -13.49 -10.22 14.09
C GLY A 30 -14.70 -9.69 14.85
N LEU A 31 -15.16 -10.39 15.91
CA LEU A 31 -16.29 -9.95 16.74
C LEU A 31 -15.97 -8.68 17.55
N LEU A 32 -14.68 -8.38 17.72
CA LEU A 32 -14.20 -7.17 18.41
C LEU A 32 -13.72 -6.08 17.43
N ALA A 33 -14.00 -6.19 16.13
CA ALA A 33 -13.54 -5.23 15.13
C ALA A 33 -14.02 -3.78 15.38
N GLY A 34 -15.18 -3.60 16.02
CA GLY A 34 -15.68 -2.27 16.41
C GLY A 34 -14.86 -1.55 17.49
N TYR A 35 -13.97 -2.26 18.18
CA TYR A 35 -13.01 -1.70 19.14
C TYR A 35 -11.60 -1.56 18.56
N ASP A 36 -11.43 -1.88 17.27
CA ASP A 36 -10.18 -1.73 16.55
C ASP A 36 -10.09 -0.34 15.89
N ALA A 37 -8.92 -0.02 15.33
CA ALA A 37 -8.74 1.23 14.60
C ALA A 37 -9.56 1.17 13.30
N GLY A 38 -10.26 2.25 12.97
CA GLY A 38 -11.01 2.39 11.73
C GLY A 38 -10.18 3.01 10.59
N PRO A 39 -10.71 3.05 9.36
CA PRO A 39 -10.03 3.65 8.20
C PRO A 39 -9.65 5.13 8.41
N ASN A 40 -10.45 5.86 9.18
CA ASN A 40 -10.25 7.28 9.47
C ASN A 40 -9.13 7.55 10.49
N ASP A 41 -8.73 6.54 11.26
CA ASP A 41 -7.62 6.64 12.21
C ASP A 41 -6.25 6.56 11.51
N LEU A 42 -6.23 6.09 10.26
CA LEU A 42 -5.04 6.07 9.42
C LEU A 42 -4.68 7.50 8.99
N LYS A 43 -3.52 7.95 9.44
CA LYS A 43 -2.94 9.23 9.00
C LYS A 43 -1.98 8.96 7.86
N ILE A 44 -2.18 9.64 6.74
CA ILE A 44 -1.28 9.62 5.59
C ILE A 44 -0.87 11.06 5.31
N THR A 45 0.43 11.28 5.17
CA THR A 45 1.00 12.58 4.82
C THR A 45 1.95 12.43 3.65
N THR A 46 1.87 13.36 2.70
CA THR A 46 2.71 13.34 1.51
C THR A 46 3.45 14.65 1.34
N LYS A 47 4.67 14.59 0.84
CA LYS A 47 5.48 15.76 0.51
C LYS A 47 6.44 15.42 -0.62
N THR A 48 6.87 16.45 -1.35
CA THR A 48 8.00 16.31 -2.28
C THR A 48 9.20 17.02 -1.66
N VAL A 49 10.31 16.32 -1.52
CA VAL A 49 11.59 16.86 -1.01
C VAL A 49 12.67 16.70 -2.07
N THR A 50 13.80 17.40 -1.91
CA THR A 50 14.98 17.19 -2.75
C THR A 50 16.07 16.56 -1.89
N VAL A 51 16.58 15.40 -2.31
CA VAL A 51 17.65 14.66 -1.63
C VAL A 51 18.78 14.46 -2.63
N ASN A 52 19.97 14.96 -2.32
CA ASN A 52 21.15 14.87 -3.20
C ASN A 52 20.88 15.35 -4.64
N GLY A 53 20.08 16.41 -4.81
CA GLY A 53 19.72 16.96 -6.12
C GLY A 53 18.54 16.26 -6.83
N THR A 54 18.12 15.08 -6.34
CA THR A 54 16.98 14.33 -6.88
C THR A 54 15.69 14.72 -6.15
N LYS A 55 14.62 15.03 -6.90
CA LYS A 55 13.28 15.19 -6.31
C LYS A 55 12.74 13.83 -5.89
N VAL A 56 12.21 13.74 -4.68
CA VAL A 56 11.68 12.50 -4.10
C VAL A 56 10.28 12.77 -3.57
N PHE A 57 9.30 11.98 -4.04
CA PHE A 57 7.98 11.95 -3.43
C PHE A 57 8.03 11.05 -2.19
N VAL A 58 7.61 11.59 -1.06
CA VAL A 58 7.62 10.93 0.23
C VAL A 58 6.19 10.75 0.70
N LEU A 59 5.80 9.50 0.96
CA LEU A 59 4.54 9.11 1.56
C LEU A 59 4.82 8.50 2.92
N GLU A 60 4.29 9.12 3.97
CA GLU A 60 4.40 8.66 5.35
C GLU A 60 3.01 8.25 5.85
N TRP A 61 2.90 7.12 6.53
CA TRP A 61 1.65 6.68 7.16
C TRP A 61 1.85 6.34 8.63
N SER A 62 0.79 6.47 9.42
CA SER A 62 0.76 5.99 10.79
C SER A 62 -0.66 5.57 11.21
N LEU A 63 -0.74 4.47 11.96
CA LEU A 63 -1.94 3.95 12.56
C LEU A 63 -1.65 3.57 14.02
N ARG A 64 -2.46 4.09 14.94
CA ARG A 64 -2.29 3.79 16.36
C ARG A 64 -2.77 2.37 16.64
N ARG A 65 -1.95 1.60 17.37
CA ARG A 65 -2.33 0.26 17.82
C ARG A 65 -3.44 0.27 18.84
N THR A 66 -4.36 -0.67 18.69
CA THR A 66 -5.41 -0.96 19.67
C THR A 66 -5.04 -2.19 20.52
N PRO A 67 -5.63 -2.34 21.73
CA PRO A 67 -5.49 -3.55 22.51
C PRO A 67 -5.99 -4.81 21.78
N VAL A 68 -7.04 -4.69 20.97
CA VAL A 68 -7.62 -5.81 20.20
C VAL A 68 -6.62 -6.34 19.18
N GLN A 69 -5.95 -5.44 18.45
CA GLN A 69 -4.91 -5.81 17.48
C GLN A 69 -3.74 -6.56 18.15
N LEU A 70 -3.36 -6.16 19.37
CA LEU A 70 -2.30 -6.83 20.14
C LEU A 70 -2.69 -8.26 20.53
N ILE A 71 -3.93 -8.47 20.98
CA ILE A 71 -4.46 -9.78 21.35
C ILE A 71 -4.51 -10.70 20.12
N ARG A 72 -5.07 -10.21 19.00
CA ARG A 72 -5.20 -10.98 17.74
C ARG A 72 -3.85 -11.29 17.09
N LYS A 73 -2.79 -10.56 17.43
CA LYS A 73 -1.50 -10.57 16.71
C LYS A 73 -1.70 -10.32 15.21
N GLY A 74 -2.65 -9.43 14.88
CA GLY A 74 -3.00 -9.06 13.50
C GLY A 74 -1.80 -8.54 12.73
N ARG A 75 -1.81 -8.71 11.40
CA ARG A 75 -0.71 -8.29 10.54
C ARG A 75 -1.26 -7.46 9.38
N ASP A 76 -0.85 -6.21 9.38
CA ASP A 76 -1.25 -5.22 8.38
C ASP A 76 -0.36 -5.33 7.13
N ALA A 77 -0.79 -4.73 6.02
CA ALA A 77 0.01 -4.68 4.79
C ALA A 77 -0.13 -3.32 4.11
N VAL A 78 0.90 -2.96 3.35
CA VAL A 78 0.86 -1.81 2.44
C VAL A 78 1.07 -2.28 1.02
N PHE A 79 0.44 -1.58 0.09
CA PHE A 79 0.54 -1.82 -1.34
C PHE A 79 0.83 -0.48 -2.01
N LEU A 80 1.81 -0.50 -2.91
CA LEU A 80 2.15 0.65 -3.74
C LEU A 80 1.94 0.26 -5.20
N MET A 81 1.14 1.06 -5.91
CA MET A 81 0.91 0.86 -7.34
C MET A 81 1.21 2.16 -8.07
N TYR A 82 2.00 2.10 -9.13
CA TYR A 82 2.33 3.28 -9.93
C TYR A 82 2.58 2.89 -11.39
N PRO A 83 2.35 3.81 -12.34
CA PRO A 83 2.53 3.53 -13.76
C PRO A 83 4.01 3.38 -14.08
N MET A 84 4.34 2.23 -14.67
CA MET A 84 5.64 2.03 -15.28
C MET A 84 5.70 2.72 -16.62
N HIS A 85 4.83 2.36 -17.56
CA HIS A 85 4.80 2.90 -18.91
C HIS A 85 3.42 2.73 -19.54
N ILE A 86 3.16 3.46 -20.63
CA ILE A 86 2.09 3.16 -21.56
C ILE A 86 2.70 2.31 -22.69
N THR A 87 2.12 1.15 -22.96
CA THR A 87 2.51 0.28 -24.07
C THR A 87 1.47 0.35 -25.19
N GLY A 88 1.92 0.28 -26.43
CA GLY A 88 1.08 0.25 -27.63
C GLY A 88 1.76 -0.47 -28.79
N PRO A 89 1.24 -0.33 -30.02
CA PRO A 89 1.74 -1.06 -31.20
C PRO A 89 3.22 -0.83 -31.52
N MET A 90 3.77 0.33 -31.13
CA MET A 90 5.16 0.71 -31.40
C MET A 90 6.09 0.52 -30.17
N GLY A 91 5.63 -0.20 -29.15
CA GLY A 91 6.33 -0.36 -27.87
C GLY A 91 5.82 0.59 -26.79
N GLY A 92 6.59 0.73 -25.71
CA GLY A 92 6.26 1.60 -24.58
C GLY A 92 7.49 2.26 -23.98
N GLN A 93 7.29 3.38 -23.27
CA GLN A 93 8.37 4.13 -22.62
C GLN A 93 8.09 4.32 -21.13
N SER A 94 9.07 3.99 -20.29
CA SER A 94 8.94 4.19 -18.84
C SER A 94 8.73 5.65 -18.46
N PHE A 95 7.94 5.89 -17.42
CA PHE A 95 7.80 7.20 -16.79
C PHE A 95 8.97 7.49 -15.86
N LEU A 96 9.33 6.52 -15.02
CA LEU A 96 10.41 6.62 -14.05
C LEU A 96 11.63 5.82 -14.51
N ASN A 97 12.82 6.29 -14.14
CA ASN A 97 14.07 5.55 -14.33
C ASN A 97 14.29 4.52 -13.20
N ASP A 98 13.44 3.49 -13.16
CA ASP A 98 13.45 2.43 -12.14
C ASP A 98 14.71 1.54 -12.18
N LEU A 99 15.57 1.66 -13.20
CA LEU A 99 16.81 0.88 -13.34
C LEU A 99 17.94 1.42 -12.45
N ASP A 100 18.03 2.75 -12.34
CA ASP A 100 19.11 3.42 -11.60
C ASP A 100 18.65 3.88 -10.21
N GLU A 101 17.35 4.12 -10.03
CA GLU A 101 16.80 4.71 -8.83
C GLU A 101 15.75 3.79 -8.18
N ASN A 102 16.05 3.34 -6.96
CA ASN A 102 15.18 2.42 -6.25
C ASN A 102 14.19 3.16 -5.37
N VAL A 103 12.91 2.87 -5.55
CA VAL A 103 11.89 3.18 -4.54
C VAL A 103 12.24 2.47 -3.24
N THR A 104 12.15 3.16 -2.12
CA THR A 104 12.48 2.59 -0.81
C THR A 104 11.30 2.65 0.15
N LEU A 105 11.17 1.57 0.93
CA LEU A 105 10.20 1.40 1.99
C LEU A 105 10.95 1.36 3.33
N THR A 106 10.59 2.24 4.26
CA THR A 106 11.16 2.29 5.60
C THR A 106 10.08 1.96 6.63
N VAL A 107 10.32 0.94 7.45
CA VAL A 107 9.42 0.52 8.54
C VAL A 107 10.25 0.24 9.79
N GLY A 108 10.07 1.04 10.85
CA GLY A 108 10.96 1.00 12.01
C GLY A 108 12.39 1.34 11.62
N SER A 109 13.34 0.47 11.95
CA SER A 109 14.75 0.61 11.58
C SER A 109 15.12 -0.03 10.23
N GLN A 110 14.18 -0.71 9.58
CA GLN A 110 14.42 -1.40 8.31
C GLN A 110 14.16 -0.47 7.14
N ARG A 111 15.12 -0.35 6.22
CA ARG A 111 14.99 0.32 4.93
C ARG A 111 15.17 -0.72 3.83
N ILE A 112 14.17 -0.87 2.98
CA ILE A 112 14.04 -1.96 2.01
C ILE A 112 13.83 -1.36 0.62
N PRO A 113 14.70 -1.63 -0.35
CA PRO A 113 14.44 -1.32 -1.76
C PRO A 113 13.25 -2.14 -2.27
N LEU A 114 12.27 -1.51 -2.92
CA LEU A 114 11.12 -2.22 -3.49
C LEU A 114 11.50 -3.16 -4.63
N SER A 115 12.68 -2.99 -5.24
CA SER A 115 13.22 -3.92 -6.23
C SER A 115 13.54 -5.31 -5.67
N LEU A 116 13.70 -5.43 -4.34
CA LEU A 116 13.88 -6.73 -3.67
C LEU A 116 12.56 -7.42 -3.34
N LEU A 117 11.43 -6.74 -3.52
CA LEU A 117 10.11 -7.29 -3.26
C LEU A 117 9.52 -7.87 -4.55
N ALA A 118 8.71 -8.92 -4.40
CA ALA A 118 7.88 -9.40 -5.50
C ALA A 118 6.96 -8.27 -5.97
N PHE A 119 6.77 -8.20 -7.28
CA PHE A 119 5.88 -7.23 -7.90
C PHE A 119 5.00 -7.91 -8.95
N TYR A 120 3.84 -7.32 -9.18
CA TYR A 120 2.89 -7.70 -10.21
C TYR A 120 2.77 -6.58 -11.22
N MET A 121 2.44 -6.95 -12.46
CA MET A 121 2.17 -6.00 -13.53
C MET A 121 0.71 -6.11 -13.95
N ASP A 122 -0.01 -5.02 -13.83
CA ASP A 122 -1.41 -4.92 -14.29
C ASP A 122 -1.44 -4.14 -15.61
N TYR A 123 -2.12 -4.69 -16.60
CA TYR A 123 -2.24 -4.10 -17.94
C TYR A 123 -3.63 -3.50 -18.12
N LEU A 124 -3.77 -2.23 -17.79
CA LEU A 124 -5.07 -1.55 -17.83
C LEU A 124 -5.33 -0.95 -19.21
N PRO A 125 -6.51 -1.15 -19.80
CA PRO A 125 -6.87 -0.48 -21.04
C PRO A 125 -6.81 1.05 -20.88
N VAL A 126 -6.33 1.73 -21.91
CA VAL A 126 -6.44 3.18 -22.00
C VAL A 126 -7.79 3.55 -22.61
N SER A 127 -8.56 4.37 -21.91
CA SER A 127 -9.93 4.73 -22.27
C SER A 127 -9.96 5.45 -23.62
N GLY A 128 -10.74 4.91 -24.57
CA GLY A 128 -10.84 5.44 -25.93
C GLY A 128 -9.71 5.00 -26.88
N TYR A 129 -8.76 4.18 -26.43
CA TYR A 129 -7.62 3.73 -27.24
C TYR A 129 -7.40 2.22 -27.11
N LEU A 130 -8.05 1.44 -27.99
CA LEU A 130 -8.07 -0.03 -27.94
C LEU A 130 -6.69 -0.70 -27.95
N SER A 131 -5.73 -0.09 -28.65
CA SER A 131 -4.38 -0.66 -28.81
C SER A 131 -3.40 -0.27 -27.71
N PHE A 132 -3.81 0.58 -26.76
CA PHE A 132 -2.93 1.10 -25.72
C PHE A 132 -3.31 0.57 -24.35
N LYS A 133 -2.29 0.20 -23.57
CA LYS A 133 -2.45 -0.23 -22.18
C LYS A 133 -1.51 0.55 -21.28
N LEU A 134 -2.03 0.99 -20.14
CA LEU A 134 -1.22 1.46 -19.04
C LEU A 134 -0.69 0.25 -18.27
N VAL A 135 0.62 0.13 -18.16
CA VAL A 135 1.27 -0.89 -17.35
C VAL A 135 1.53 -0.32 -15.97
N LEU A 136 0.82 -0.82 -14.97
CA LEU A 136 1.05 -0.50 -13.57
C LEU A 136 1.96 -1.55 -12.95
N ARG A 137 2.93 -1.11 -12.16
CA ARG A 137 3.63 -1.97 -11.21
C ARG A 137 2.90 -1.91 -9.89
N SER A 138 2.63 -3.08 -9.31
CA SER A 138 2.06 -3.23 -7.98
C SER A 138 3.05 -4.00 -7.11
N THR A 139 3.42 -3.41 -5.98
CA THR A 139 4.30 -4.03 -4.99
C THR A 139 3.56 -4.13 -3.67
N GLU A 140 3.65 -5.30 -3.05
CA GLU A 140 3.01 -5.60 -1.77
C GLU A 140 4.04 -5.80 -0.66
N TYR A 141 3.71 -5.35 0.54
CA TYR A 141 4.57 -5.55 1.70
C TYR A 141 3.77 -5.86 2.96
N PRO A 142 3.77 -7.12 3.42
CA PRO A 142 3.15 -7.49 4.68
C PRO A 142 3.99 -6.97 5.85
N LEU A 143 3.45 -6.01 6.60
CA LEU A 143 4.18 -5.29 7.63
C LEU A 143 4.63 -6.20 8.78
N PRO A 144 5.75 -5.88 9.45
CA PRO A 144 6.14 -6.56 10.68
C PRO A 144 5.06 -6.48 11.78
N LYS A 145 5.06 -7.51 12.64
CA LYS A 145 4.36 -7.68 13.95
C LYS A 145 4.05 -6.44 14.78
N LYS A 146 4.84 -5.38 14.66
CA LYS A 146 4.86 -4.22 15.55
C LYS A 146 4.89 -2.89 14.79
N ALA A 147 4.79 -2.93 13.47
CA ALA A 147 4.77 -1.72 12.67
C ALA A 147 3.49 -0.94 12.94
N THR A 148 3.64 0.34 13.29
CA THR A 148 2.54 1.31 13.44
C THR A 148 2.66 2.48 12.48
N SER A 149 3.76 2.54 11.74
CA SER A 149 4.06 3.61 10.79
C SER A 149 5.11 3.13 9.79
N GLY A 150 5.25 3.90 8.72
CA GLY A 150 6.38 3.77 7.81
C GLY A 150 6.41 4.90 6.80
N ARG A 151 7.36 4.79 5.88
CA ARG A 151 7.67 5.79 4.87
C ARG A 151 8.02 5.12 3.56
N ILE A 152 7.41 5.56 2.46
CA ILE A 152 7.78 5.21 1.09
C ILE A 152 8.43 6.45 0.45
N GLU A 153 9.56 6.24 -0.21
CA GLU A 153 10.28 7.29 -0.93
C GLU A 153 10.45 6.87 -2.38
N ILE A 154 9.86 7.65 -3.28
CA ILE A 154 9.85 7.41 -4.73
C ILE A 154 10.71 8.49 -5.38
N PRO A 155 11.93 8.15 -5.85
CA PRO A 155 12.72 9.07 -6.64
C PRO A 155 11.97 9.44 -7.92
N LEU A 156 11.79 10.74 -8.17
CA LEU A 156 11.09 11.26 -9.34
C LEU A 156 12.10 11.57 -10.44
N VAL A 157 12.80 10.54 -10.92
CA VAL A 157 13.74 10.67 -12.02
C VAL A 157 13.04 10.26 -13.31
N PRO A 158 12.74 11.22 -14.21
CA PRO A 158 12.04 10.91 -15.45
C PRO A 158 12.94 10.09 -16.38
N PHE A 159 12.36 9.09 -17.04
CA PHE A 159 13.04 8.32 -18.08
C PHE A 159 12.76 8.94 -19.47
N ASN A 160 13.83 9.40 -20.14
CA ASN A 160 13.77 9.99 -21.48
C ASN A 160 12.71 11.10 -21.61
N GLY A 161 11.79 10.98 -22.56
CA GLY A 161 10.72 11.95 -22.86
C GLY A 161 9.57 12.03 -21.83
N SER A 162 9.66 11.36 -20.67
CA SER A 162 8.61 11.43 -19.64
C SER A 162 8.68 12.67 -18.74
N ARG A 163 9.59 13.60 -19.01
CA ARG A 163 9.72 14.86 -18.28
C ARG A 163 8.40 15.63 -18.26
N CYS A 164 8.17 16.37 -17.17
CA CYS A 164 6.93 17.11 -16.93
C CYS A 164 5.64 16.26 -16.91
N SER A 165 5.72 14.92 -16.94
CA SER A 165 4.50 14.11 -16.86
C SER A 165 3.90 14.17 -15.46
N GLU A 166 2.58 14.18 -15.37
CA GLU A 166 1.86 13.92 -14.12
C GLU A 166 1.43 12.46 -14.10
N ILE A 167 1.87 11.73 -13.07
CA ILE A 167 1.58 10.31 -12.89
C ILE A 167 0.85 10.04 -11.56
N PRO A 168 -0.16 9.16 -11.53
CA PRO A 168 -0.85 8.78 -10.31
C PRO A 168 -0.05 7.71 -9.56
N ILE A 169 0.11 7.90 -8.26
CA ILE A 169 0.68 6.94 -7.32
C ILE A 169 -0.44 6.48 -6.41
N VAL A 170 -0.79 5.20 -6.48
CA VAL A 170 -1.83 4.58 -5.68
C VAL A 170 -1.19 3.93 -4.46
N PHE A 171 -1.67 4.30 -3.28
CA PHE A 171 -1.28 3.68 -2.02
C PHE A 171 -2.50 3.01 -1.41
N ALA A 172 -2.38 1.73 -1.07
CA ALA A 172 -3.39 1.01 -0.32
C ALA A 172 -2.82 0.50 1.00
N TYR A 173 -3.58 0.69 2.08
CA TYR A 173 -3.27 0.19 3.41
C TYR A 173 -4.35 -0.80 3.83
N PHE A 174 -3.94 -2.02 4.16
CA PHE A 174 -4.79 -3.05 4.73
C PHE A 174 -4.54 -3.15 6.22
N HIS A 175 -5.61 -3.05 7.00
CA HIS A 175 -5.62 -3.35 8.42
C HIS A 175 -6.41 -4.63 8.68
N ASP A 176 -5.74 -5.62 9.25
CA ASP A 176 -6.37 -6.88 9.64
C ASP A 176 -7.21 -6.63 10.89
N THR A 177 -8.54 -6.83 10.83
CA THR A 177 -9.44 -6.77 11.99
C THR A 177 -9.96 -8.15 12.42
N GLY A 178 -9.43 -9.23 11.87
CA GLY A 178 -9.93 -10.60 12.06
C GLY A 178 -11.18 -10.89 11.22
N GLY A 179 -11.66 -12.13 11.31
CA GLY A 179 -12.77 -12.62 10.49
C GLY A 179 -12.37 -12.86 9.04
N LYS A 180 -13.35 -12.80 8.12
CA LYS A 180 -13.17 -13.12 6.69
C LYS A 180 -13.66 -12.05 5.71
N LYS A 181 -14.30 -10.99 6.20
CA LYS A 181 -14.89 -9.95 5.35
C LYS A 181 -13.97 -8.74 5.28
N LEU A 182 -13.81 -8.22 4.06
CA LEU A 182 -13.06 -7.00 3.80
C LEU A 182 -14.02 -5.87 3.44
N ALA A 183 -13.74 -4.68 3.97
CA ALA A 183 -14.48 -3.47 3.66
C ALA A 183 -13.54 -2.38 3.14
N PRO A 184 -13.74 -1.84 1.94
CA PRO A 184 -14.69 -2.30 0.92
C PRO A 184 -14.23 -3.62 0.27
N GLU A 185 -15.13 -4.33 -0.42
CA GLU A 185 -14.78 -5.52 -1.20
C GLU A 185 -14.04 -5.15 -2.49
N GLU A 186 -14.44 -4.04 -3.12
CA GLU A 186 -13.86 -3.51 -4.35
C GLU A 186 -13.78 -1.98 -4.29
N VAL A 187 -12.71 -1.41 -4.85
CA VAL A 187 -12.56 0.02 -5.08
C VAL A 187 -12.24 0.26 -6.55
N GLN A 188 -13.07 1.07 -7.22
CA GLN A 188 -12.79 1.50 -8.59
C GLN A 188 -12.11 2.87 -8.59
N ILE A 189 -10.97 2.95 -9.25
CA ILE A 189 -10.10 4.12 -9.24
C ILE A 189 -9.88 4.59 -10.67
N ARG A 190 -10.21 5.86 -10.91
CA ARG A 190 -9.93 6.54 -12.17
C ARG A 190 -8.52 7.11 -12.13
N LEU A 191 -7.60 6.47 -12.84
CA LEU A 191 -6.22 6.90 -12.97
C LEU A 191 -6.10 7.88 -14.13
N LYS A 192 -5.78 9.13 -13.81
CA LYS A 192 -5.52 10.18 -14.80
C LYS A 192 -4.02 10.41 -14.89
N LEU A 193 -3.50 10.38 -16.11
CA LEU A 193 -2.11 10.67 -16.44
C LEU A 193 -2.07 11.84 -17.40
N HIS A 194 -1.06 12.68 -17.26
CA HIS A 194 -0.75 13.73 -18.23
C HIS A 194 0.69 13.52 -18.70
N PRO A 195 0.92 12.70 -19.75
CA PRO A 195 2.25 12.57 -20.32
C PRO A 195 2.79 13.91 -20.81
N GLY A 196 4.06 14.13 -20.55
CA GLY A 196 4.76 15.36 -20.92
C GLY A 196 4.89 15.54 -22.44
N PRO A 197 5.43 16.69 -22.87
CA PRO A 197 5.50 17.07 -24.29
C PRO A 197 6.35 16.12 -25.14
N ASP A 198 7.32 15.45 -24.53
CA ASP A 198 8.27 14.58 -25.23
C ASP A 198 7.88 13.10 -25.16
N TYR A 199 6.74 12.76 -24.54
CA TYR A 199 6.35 11.36 -24.37
C TYR A 199 5.85 10.81 -25.73
N PRO A 200 6.36 9.65 -26.20
CA PRO A 200 6.23 9.21 -27.60
C PRO A 200 4.79 8.98 -28.08
N ALA A 201 3.85 8.75 -27.16
CA ALA A 201 2.42 8.70 -27.43
C ALA A 201 1.69 9.62 -26.44
N PHE A 202 0.63 10.31 -26.86
CA PHE A 202 -0.14 11.16 -25.95
C PHE A 202 0.63 12.36 -25.36
N ALA A 203 1.68 12.84 -26.04
CA ALA A 203 2.36 14.08 -25.69
C ALA A 203 1.36 15.22 -25.42
N ASN A 204 1.43 15.80 -24.21
CA ASN A 204 0.53 16.85 -23.73
C ASN A 204 -0.97 16.50 -23.72
N ARG A 205 -1.34 15.21 -23.73
CA ARG A 205 -2.75 14.78 -23.66
C ARG A 205 -3.07 14.19 -22.30
N SER A 206 -4.33 14.28 -21.87
CA SER A 206 -4.82 13.51 -20.73
C SER A 206 -5.13 12.08 -21.17
N VAL A 207 -4.63 11.12 -20.39
CA VAL A 207 -4.85 9.69 -20.57
C VAL A 207 -5.57 9.17 -19.32
N GLU A 208 -6.56 8.30 -19.51
CA GLU A 208 -7.34 7.76 -18.41
C GLU A 208 -7.44 6.23 -18.48
N SER A 209 -7.24 5.57 -17.35
CA SER A 209 -7.47 4.13 -17.16
C SER A 209 -8.26 3.89 -15.89
N ILE A 210 -9.04 2.81 -15.85
CA ILE A 210 -9.78 2.39 -14.66
C ILE A 210 -9.02 1.23 -14.02
N LEU A 211 -8.59 1.43 -12.77
CA LEU A 211 -8.03 0.38 -11.92
C LEU A 211 -9.15 -0.13 -11.01
N ILE A 212 -9.35 -1.45 -11.00
CA ILE A 212 -10.25 -2.12 -10.07
C ILE A 212 -9.38 -2.79 -9.01
N VAL A 213 -9.49 -2.32 -7.76
CA VAL A 213 -8.80 -2.91 -6.62
C VAL A 213 -9.76 -3.87 -5.93
N ASN A 214 -9.57 -5.18 -6.16
CA ASN A 214 -10.25 -6.22 -5.41
C ASN A 214 -9.52 -6.46 -4.08
N SER A 215 -10.15 -6.12 -2.96
CA SER A 215 -9.51 -6.19 -1.64
C SER A 215 -9.11 -7.62 -1.27
N SER A 216 -9.96 -8.61 -1.58
CA SER A 216 -9.70 -10.02 -1.27
C SER A 216 -8.50 -10.55 -2.05
N GLU A 217 -8.42 -10.24 -3.33
CA GLU A 217 -7.28 -10.63 -4.16
C GLU A 217 -5.98 -9.97 -3.68
N LEU A 218 -6.03 -8.66 -3.40
CA LEU A 218 -4.86 -7.90 -2.96
C LEU A 218 -4.32 -8.43 -1.62
N VAL A 219 -5.20 -8.70 -0.65
CA VAL A 219 -4.82 -9.28 0.65
C VAL A 219 -4.33 -10.72 0.50
N HIS A 220 -4.95 -11.51 -0.38
CA HIS A 220 -4.52 -12.88 -0.64
C HIS A 220 -3.09 -12.94 -1.20
N ARG A 221 -2.73 -12.06 -2.14
CA ARG A 221 -1.37 -12.00 -2.69
C ARG A 221 -0.32 -11.76 -1.57
N ALA A 222 -0.59 -10.84 -0.65
CA ALA A 222 0.32 -10.51 0.46
C ALA A 222 0.47 -11.59 1.54
N PHE A 223 -0.57 -12.40 1.81
CA PHE A 223 -0.59 -13.32 2.96
C PHE A 223 -0.85 -14.79 2.64
N TRP A 224 -1.20 -15.12 1.39
CA TRP A 224 -1.56 -16.46 0.94
C TRP A 224 -2.69 -17.09 1.76
N GLY A 225 -3.74 -16.31 2.04
CA GLY A 225 -4.92 -16.77 2.78
C GLY A 225 -5.95 -15.65 3.02
N ASP A 226 -7.16 -16.06 3.41
CA ASP A 226 -8.26 -15.13 3.67
C ASP A 226 -8.04 -14.36 4.98
N ARG A 227 -8.27 -13.05 4.96
CA ARG A 227 -8.31 -12.20 6.14
C ARG A 227 -9.47 -11.22 6.06
N GLY A 228 -10.06 -10.92 7.20
CA GLY A 228 -10.99 -9.83 7.36
C GLY A 228 -10.31 -8.56 7.86
N GLY A 229 -10.93 -7.42 7.60
CA GLY A 229 -10.29 -6.13 7.80
C GLY A 229 -10.92 -5.01 7.01
N TRP A 230 -10.21 -3.90 6.97
CA TRP A 230 -10.54 -2.80 6.07
C TRP A 230 -9.36 -2.43 5.20
N LEU A 231 -9.67 -1.93 4.00
CA LEU A 231 -8.71 -1.42 3.04
C LEU A 231 -8.99 0.07 2.83
N ARG A 232 -7.96 0.90 2.93
CA ARG A 232 -8.04 2.31 2.52
C ARG A 232 -7.10 2.53 1.36
N VAL A 233 -7.65 3.07 0.27
CA VAL A 233 -6.90 3.36 -0.95
C VAL A 233 -6.90 4.86 -1.20
N GLU A 234 -5.73 5.41 -1.47
CA GLU A 234 -5.51 6.84 -1.76
C GLU A 234 -4.72 6.97 -3.07
N VAL A 235 -5.00 8.02 -3.83
CA VAL A 235 -4.30 8.31 -5.09
C VAL A 235 -3.64 9.68 -5.01
N PHE A 236 -2.36 9.73 -5.33
CA PHE A 236 -1.56 10.94 -5.32
C PHE A 236 -1.05 11.22 -6.71
N ASN A 237 -1.45 12.34 -7.30
CA ASN A 237 -0.87 12.76 -8.57
C ASN A 237 0.46 13.46 -8.32
N VAL A 238 1.50 12.99 -8.99
CA VAL A 238 2.87 13.48 -8.82
C VAL A 238 3.43 13.94 -10.15
N THR A 239 3.94 15.16 -10.17
CA THR A 239 4.56 15.75 -11.37
C THR A 239 6.05 15.44 -11.41
N LEU A 240 6.51 14.85 -12.50
CA LEU A 240 7.91 14.60 -12.77
C LEU A 240 8.66 15.91 -13.10
N PRO A 241 9.95 16.02 -12.71
CA PRO A 241 10.78 17.16 -13.09
C PRO A 241 10.80 17.41 -14.61
N CYS A 242 10.87 18.68 -14.99
CA CYS A 242 11.03 19.11 -16.38
C CYS A 242 12.50 19.26 -16.81
N GLY A 243 13.40 19.51 -15.86
CA GLY A 243 14.85 19.66 -16.12
C GLY A 243 15.60 18.34 -15.98
N PHE A 244 16.78 18.26 -16.58
CA PHE A 244 17.71 17.16 -16.32
C PHE A 244 18.19 17.20 -14.87
N PRO A 245 18.42 16.04 -14.21
CA PRO A 245 19.22 16.01 -12.99
C PRO A 245 20.55 16.67 -13.31
N LYS A 246 20.98 17.63 -12.47
CA LYS A 246 22.36 18.13 -12.60
C LYS A 246 23.27 16.96 -12.25
N THR A 247 23.98 16.44 -13.23
CA THR A 247 25.13 15.56 -13.00
C THR A 247 26.16 16.35 -12.20
N SER A 248 26.37 15.96 -10.95
CA SER A 248 27.48 16.43 -10.11
C SER A 248 28.79 15.87 -10.61
#